data_AF-A0A1I5ENW6-F1
#
_entry.id   AF-A0A1I5ENW6-F1
#
_cell.length_a   1.000
_cell.length_b   1.000
_cell.length_c   1.000
_cell.angle_alpha   90.00
_cell.angle_beta   90.00
_cell.angle_gamma   90.00
#
_symmetry.space_group_name_H-M   'P 1'
#
loop_
_entity.id
_entity.type
_entity.pdbx_description
1 polymer ?
#
loop_
_entity_poly.entity_id
_entity_poly.type
_entity_poly.pdbx_seq_one_letter_code
_entity_poly.pdbx_strand_id
1 'polypeptide(L)'
;MITGFTRRPGRWMRYPLFSRATFVIISLTGTKDGRTEPVNPYAFLSPGTFLLPPPQLQTVIDHLIRTGRYDRIDGNGRVLSVKGEQPIEVRDSRVDL
;
A
#
# COMPACT_ATOMS: atom_id res chain seq x y z
N MET A 1 3.37 34.76 -1.88
CA MET A 1 1.92 34.56 -2.05
C MET A 1 1.71 33.09 -2.42
N ILE A 2 1.26 32.26 -1.46
CA ILE A 2 1.06 30.82 -1.69
C ILE A 2 -0.40 30.61 -2.04
N THR A 3 -0.66 30.20 -3.27
CA THR A 3 -1.99 29.92 -3.80
C THR A 3 -2.54 28.65 -3.15
N GLY A 4 -3.22 28.80 -2.01
CA GLY A 4 -4.09 27.77 -1.47
C GLY A 4 -5.36 27.68 -2.32
N PHE A 5 -5.95 26.49 -2.39
CA PHE A 5 -7.19 26.15 -3.12
C PHE A 5 -7.03 25.79 -4.60
N THR A 6 -6.61 24.54 -4.84
CA THR A 6 -6.97 23.86 -6.10
C THR A 6 -8.44 23.42 -6.02
N ARG A 7 -9.33 24.08 -6.76
CA ARG A 7 -10.69 23.57 -7.01
C ARG A 7 -10.60 22.44 -8.04
N ARG A 8 -10.74 21.18 -7.60
CA ARG A 8 -11.15 20.08 -8.49
C ARG A 8 -12.22 19.20 -7.82
N PRO A 9 -13.16 18.64 -8.58
CA PRO A 9 -14.38 18.05 -8.05
C PRO A 9 -14.09 16.65 -7.52
N GLY A 10 -14.24 16.45 -6.21
CA GLY A 10 -14.09 15.17 -5.54
C GLY A 10 -14.64 15.29 -4.13
N ARG A 11 -15.78 14.66 -3.87
CA ARG A 11 -16.72 15.05 -2.81
C ARG A 11 -16.36 14.57 -1.38
N TRP A 12 -15.12 14.16 -1.09
CA TRP A 12 -14.87 13.36 0.13
C TRP A 12 -13.75 13.82 1.09
N MET A 13 -12.98 14.85 0.78
CA MET A 13 -12.00 15.41 1.75
C MET A 13 -11.96 16.94 1.67
N ARG A 14 -12.62 17.61 2.61
CA ARG A 14 -12.84 19.07 2.62
C ARG A 14 -12.05 19.83 3.69
N TYR A 15 -11.06 19.21 4.33
CA TYR A 15 -10.11 19.91 5.19
C TYR A 15 -8.73 19.87 4.56
N PRO A 16 -8.00 21.00 4.47
CA PRO A 16 -6.60 21.02 4.11
C PRO A 16 -5.77 20.53 5.32
N LEU A 17 -6.02 19.30 5.77
CA LEU A 17 -4.92 18.50 6.27
C LEU A 17 -4.03 18.34 5.06
N PHE A 18 -2.81 18.88 5.12
CA PHE A 18 -1.75 18.55 4.18
C PHE A 18 -1.47 17.05 4.28
N SER A 19 -2.35 16.22 3.72
CA SER A 19 -2.14 14.80 3.63
C SER A 19 -1.15 14.56 2.50
N ARG A 20 0.13 14.81 2.80
CA ARG A 20 1.25 14.12 2.14
C ARG A 20 1.21 12.61 2.44
N ALA A 21 0.29 12.15 3.29
CA ALA A 21 0.11 10.76 3.57
C ALA A 21 -0.38 10.03 2.31
N THR A 22 0.34 8.96 1.99
CA THR A 22 0.00 8.00 0.96
C THR A 22 -0.65 6.81 1.64
N PHE A 23 -1.90 6.53 1.28
CA PHE A 23 -2.61 5.37 1.79
C PHE A 23 -2.58 4.29 0.73
N VAL A 24 -2.18 3.09 1.11
CA VAL A 24 -2.32 1.90 0.26
C VAL A 24 -3.50 1.11 0.80
N ILE A 25 -4.36 0.63 -0.09
CA ILE A 25 -5.41 -0.35 0.17
C ILE A 25 -5.11 -1.52 -0.75
N ILE A 26 -4.72 -2.67 -0.20
CA ILE A 26 -4.21 -3.78 -1.00
C ILE A 26 -4.73 -5.13 -0.47
N SER A 27 -5.05 -6.02 -1.40
CA SER A 27 -5.29 -7.43 -1.11
C SER A 27 -4.07 -8.23 -1.57
N LEU A 28 -3.47 -8.99 -0.66
CA LEU A 28 -2.30 -9.81 -0.93
C LEU A 28 -2.61 -11.28 -0.72
N THR A 29 -2.04 -12.13 -1.57
CA THR A 29 -2.05 -13.59 -1.45
C THR A 29 -0.60 -14.07 -1.42
N GLY A 30 -0.25 -14.78 -0.34
CA GLY A 30 1.04 -15.41 -0.16
C GLY A 30 0.96 -16.86 -0.61
N THR A 31 1.97 -17.32 -1.33
CA THR A 31 2.13 -18.73 -1.72
C THR A 31 3.27 -19.33 -0.93
N LYS A 32 3.03 -20.48 -0.29
CA LYS A 32 4.03 -21.29 0.40
C LYS A 32 3.82 -22.76 0.09
N ASP A 33 4.85 -23.45 -0.40
CA ASP A 33 4.80 -24.89 -0.71
C ASP A 33 3.59 -25.27 -1.59
N GLY A 34 3.26 -24.41 -2.56
CA GLY A 34 2.12 -24.58 -3.46
C GLY A 34 0.73 -24.28 -2.87
N ARG A 35 0.64 -23.83 -1.62
CA ARG A 35 -0.60 -23.40 -0.97
C ARG A 35 -0.68 -21.88 -0.90
N THR A 36 -1.90 -21.35 -1.04
CA THR A 36 -2.15 -19.90 -1.02
C THR A 36 -2.94 -19.48 0.22
N GLU A 37 -2.57 -18.37 0.84
CA GLU A 37 -3.32 -17.76 1.94
C GLU A 37 -3.34 -16.22 1.85
N PRO A 38 -4.37 -15.54 2.40
CA PRO A 38 -4.41 -14.09 2.45
C PRO A 38 -3.30 -13.55 3.35
N VAL A 39 -2.62 -12.50 2.89
CA VAL A 39 -1.57 -11.82 3.65
C VAL A 39 -2.08 -10.45 4.11
N ASN A 40 -2.01 -10.21 5.41
CA ASN A 40 -2.28 -8.89 5.98
C ASN A 40 -0.95 -8.14 6.20
N PRO A 41 -0.55 -7.21 5.31
CA PRO A 41 0.72 -6.49 5.45
C PRO A 41 0.70 -5.49 6.63
N TYR A 42 -0.46 -5.07 7.09
CA TYR A 42 -0.60 -4.15 8.23
C TYR A 42 -0.31 -4.83 9.58
N ALA A 43 -0.33 -6.17 9.63
CA ALA A 43 0.04 -6.92 10.82
C ALA A 43 1.52 -6.75 11.22
N PHE A 44 2.35 -6.22 10.30
CA PHE A 44 3.78 -5.98 10.51
C PHE A 44 4.10 -4.53 10.89
N LEU A 45 3.08 -3.68 11.03
CA LEU A 45 3.24 -2.30 11.45
C LEU A 45 3.15 -2.16 12.96
N SER A 46 3.90 -1.21 13.52
CA SER A 46 3.76 -0.84 14.93
C SER A 46 2.33 -0.39 15.22
N PRO A 47 1.75 -0.73 16.39
CA PRO A 47 0.43 -0.26 16.79
C PRO A 47 0.28 1.25 16.62
N GLY A 48 -0.82 1.69 16.02
CA GLY A 48 -1.07 3.11 15.69
C GLY A 48 -0.50 3.56 14.35
N THR A 49 0.29 2.72 13.65
CA THR A 49 0.76 2.99 12.29
C THR A 49 -0.18 2.33 11.28
N PHE A 50 -0.90 3.15 10.51
CA PHE A 50 -1.83 2.70 9.46
C PHE A 50 -1.40 3.18 8.06
N LEU A 51 -0.29 3.91 7.98
CA LEU A 51 0.30 4.36 6.73
C LEU A 51 1.32 3.33 6.25
N LEU A 52 1.02 2.71 5.12
CA LEU A 52 1.91 1.77 4.45
C LEU A 52 2.20 2.28 3.03
N PRO A 53 3.11 3.26 2.85
CA PRO A 53 3.49 3.71 1.52
C PRO A 53 4.15 2.57 0.72
N PRO A 54 4.12 2.62 -0.63
CA PRO A 54 4.64 1.54 -1.47
C PRO A 54 6.07 1.05 -1.16
N PRO A 55 7.05 1.92 -0.83
CA PRO A 55 8.38 1.45 -0.42
C PRO A 55 8.36 0.62 0.88
N GLN A 56 7.51 0.97 1.84
CA GLN A 56 7.38 0.19 3.08
C GLN A 56 6.64 -1.12 2.84
N LEU A 57 5.64 -1.13 1.93
CA LEU A 57 5.01 -2.37 1.48
C LEU A 57 6.04 -3.33 0.89
N GLN A 58 6.95 -2.84 0.03
CA GLN A 58 8.05 -3.65 -0.50
C GLN A 58 8.93 -4.19 0.63
N THR A 59 9.31 -3.38 1.61
CA THR A 59 10.10 -3.84 2.77
C THR A 59 9.42 -4.98 3.54
N VAL A 60 8.10 -4.89 3.75
CA VAL A 60 7.32 -5.97 4.40
C VAL A 60 7.36 -7.23 3.55
N ILE A 61 7.12 -7.12 2.24
CA ILE A 61 7.18 -8.26 1.31
C ILE A 61 8.57 -8.91 1.33
N ASP A 62 9.63 -8.12 1.17
CA ASP A 62 11.01 -8.58 1.18
C ASP A 62 11.34 -9.30 2.49
N HIS A 63 10.88 -8.79 3.63
CA HIS A 63 11.04 -9.45 4.91
C HIS A 63 10.35 -10.82 4.95
N LEU A 64 9.13 -10.93 4.44
CA LEU A 64 8.35 -12.17 4.45
C LEU A 64 8.93 -13.24 3.52
N ILE A 65 9.47 -12.84 2.37
CA ILE A 65 10.21 -13.74 1.46
C ILE A 65 11.53 -14.16 2.09
N ARG A 66 12.32 -13.21 2.61
CA ARG A 66 13.65 -13.48 3.19
C ARG A 66 13.59 -14.40 4.41
N THR A 67 12.53 -14.32 5.21
CA THR A 67 12.30 -15.19 6.37
C THR A 67 11.75 -16.57 5.98
N GLY A 68 11.48 -16.79 4.69
CA GLY A 68 10.96 -18.05 4.17
C GLY A 68 9.48 -18.28 4.48
N ARG A 69 8.76 -17.27 4.99
CA ARG A 69 7.33 -17.39 5.32
C ARG A 69 6.47 -17.61 4.09
N TYR A 70 6.84 -16.97 2.98
CA TYR A 70 6.26 -17.21 1.66
C TYR A 70 7.36 -17.38 0.63
N ASP A 71 7.09 -18.18 -0.39
CA ASP A 71 7.96 -18.31 -1.56
C ASP A 71 7.65 -17.21 -2.57
N ARG A 72 6.39 -16.73 -2.59
CA ARG A 72 5.92 -15.65 -3.45
C ARG A 72 4.74 -14.91 -2.81
N ILE A 73 4.64 -13.60 -3.02
CA ILE A 73 3.46 -12.80 -2.70
C ILE A 73 2.99 -12.08 -3.96
N ASP A 74 1.69 -12.12 -4.23
CA ASP A 74 1.03 -11.35 -5.28
C ASP A 74 -0.17 -10.60 -4.73
N GLY A 75 -0.66 -9.62 -5.48
CA GLY A 75 -1.84 -8.89 -5.08
C GLY A 75 -2.16 -7.68 -5.95
N ASN A 76 -3.27 -7.04 -5.63
CA ASN A 76 -3.72 -5.83 -6.30
C ASN A 76 -4.40 -4.90 -5.32
N GLY A 77 -4.41 -3.61 -5.66
CA GLY A 77 -4.91 -2.58 -4.78
C GLY A 77 -4.91 -1.20 -5.41
N ARG A 78 -5.05 -0.20 -4.54
CA ARG A 78 -5.06 1.22 -4.90
C ARG A 78 -4.20 2.02 -3.93
N VAL A 79 -3.53 3.03 -4.46
CA VAL A 79 -2.84 4.07 -3.70
C VAL A 79 -3.66 5.35 -3.76
N LEU A 80 -3.96 5.92 -2.60
CA LEU A 80 -4.60 7.22 -2.46
C LEU A 80 -3.52 8.23 -2.06
N SER A 81 -3.27 9.20 -2.94
CA SER A 81 -2.28 10.24 -2.72
C SER A 81 -2.76 11.61 -3.22
N VAL A 82 -1.90 12.62 -3.09
CA VAL A 82 -2.12 13.96 -3.69
C VAL A 82 -2.27 13.93 -5.22
N LYS A 83 -1.79 12.87 -5.88
CA LYS A 83 -1.95 12.65 -7.33
C LYS A 83 -3.31 12.03 -7.69
N GLY A 84 -4.14 11.73 -6.70
CA GLY A 84 -5.38 10.99 -6.86
C GLY A 84 -5.22 9.51 -6.51
N GLU A 85 -6.18 8.73 -6.96
CA GLU A 85 -6.18 7.28 -6.85
C GLU A 85 -5.40 6.65 -8.01
N GLN A 86 -4.45 5.76 -7.69
CA GLN A 86 -3.63 5.05 -8.67
C GLN A 86 -3.69 3.55 -8.39
N PRO A 87 -3.72 2.67 -9.40
CA PRO A 87 -3.59 1.24 -9.16
C PRO A 87 -2.22 0.93 -8.56
N ILE A 88 -2.15 -0.14 -7.77
CA ILE A 88 -0.90 -0.75 -7.32
C ILE A 88 -1.06 -2.26 -7.45
N GLU A 89 -0.01 -2.89 -7.93
CA GLU A 89 0.01 -4.33 -8.08
C GLU A 89 1.25 -4.88 -7.39
N VAL A 90 1.11 -6.10 -6.85
CA VAL A 90 2.24 -6.89 -6.40
C VAL A 90 2.30 -8.10 -7.30
N ARG A 91 3.38 -8.21 -8.06
CA ARG A 91 3.63 -9.33 -8.97
C ARG A 91 4.99 -9.90 -8.68
N ASP A 92 5.06 -11.21 -8.49
CA ASP A 92 6.33 -11.89 -8.22
C ASP A 92 7.09 -11.25 -7.03
N SER A 93 6.34 -10.89 -5.99
CA SER A 93 6.84 -10.21 -4.79
C SER A 93 7.44 -8.81 -5.02
N ARG A 94 7.11 -8.16 -6.14
CA ARG A 94 7.51 -6.78 -6.45
C ARG A 94 6.31 -5.86 -6.52
N VAL A 95 6.45 -4.68 -5.93
CA VAL A 95 5.43 -3.62 -5.90
C VAL A 95 5.59 -2.73 -7.13
N ASP A 96 4.56 -2.69 -7.98
CA ASP A 96 4.46 -1.86 -9.19
C ASP A 96 3.32 -0.81 -9.05
N LEU A 97 3.57 0.42 -9.52
CA LEU A 97 2.68 1.60 -9.42
C LEU A 97 2.29 2.18 -10.78
#